data_AF-A0A2V8RHT0-F1
#
_entry.id   AF-A0A2V8RHT0-F1
#
_cell.length_a   1.000
_cell.length_b   1.000
_cell.length_c   1.000
_cell.angle_alpha   90.00
_cell.angle_beta   90.00
_cell.angle_gamma   90.00
#
_symmetry.space_group_name_H-M   'P 1'
#
loop_
_entity.id
_entity.type
_entity.pdbx_description
1 polymer ?
#
loop_
_entity_poly.entity_id
_entity_poly.type
_entity_poly.pdbx_seq_one_letter_code
_entity_poly.pdbx_strand_id
1 'polypeptide(L)'
;RIPQLSEMNRRLKETTGFRLAPIEGLVETRGFLSWLSYRVMLSTQYIRHHSRPDYTPEPDIVHESIGHIPMFTNPAFADYSQFIGHGARIANDEQLEELGRLYWFTVEFGLVEHEGEVKAYGAGLLSSYGELEHAFSDSIERRPFDLKQVINHDYTYSDMQPVLYVIPSYAELKEVTRKYIESFQ
;
A
#
# COMPACT_ATOMS: atom_id res chain seq x y z
N ARG A 1 0.96 -18.42 -15.28
CA ARG A 1 1.73 -17.51 -16.18
C ARG A 1 1.98 -16.22 -15.39
N ILE A 2 3.20 -15.66 -15.42
CA ILE A 2 3.48 -14.36 -14.80
C ILE A 2 2.90 -13.24 -15.69
N PRO A 3 2.04 -12.36 -15.16
CA PRO A 3 1.45 -11.27 -15.93
C PRO A 3 2.51 -10.25 -16.36
N GLN A 4 2.30 -9.61 -17.50
CA GLN A 4 3.20 -8.57 -18.01
C GLN A 4 2.69 -7.19 -17.59
N LEU A 5 3.57 -6.26 -17.22
CA LEU A 5 3.18 -4.90 -16.83
C LEU A 5 2.35 -4.20 -17.92
N SER A 6 2.67 -4.43 -19.20
CA SER A 6 1.93 -3.90 -20.34
C SER A 6 0.47 -4.38 -20.40
N GLU A 7 0.21 -5.64 -20.04
CA GLU A 7 -1.13 -6.21 -20.01
C GLU A 7 -1.96 -5.62 -18.85
N MET A 8 -1.34 -5.51 -17.67
CA MET A 8 -1.98 -4.92 -16.49
C MET A 8 -2.25 -3.43 -16.70
N ASN A 9 -1.32 -2.71 -17.33
CA ASN A 9 -1.46 -1.30 -17.70
C ASN A 9 -2.69 -1.00 -18.55
N ARG A 10 -3.01 -1.86 -19.53
CA ARG A 10 -4.20 -1.67 -20.36
C ARG A 10 -5.47 -1.62 -19.51
N ARG A 11 -5.60 -2.55 -18.56
CA ARG A 11 -6.76 -2.63 -17.67
C ARG A 11 -6.82 -1.47 -16.68
N LEU A 12 -5.69 -1.12 -16.04
CA LEU A 12 -5.64 -0.02 -15.07
C LEU A 12 -6.00 1.32 -15.72
N LYS A 13 -5.49 1.57 -16.93
CA LYS A 13 -5.78 2.80 -17.68
C LYS A 13 -7.27 2.95 -17.97
N GLU A 14 -7.95 1.86 -18.34
CA GLU A 14 -9.39 1.85 -18.61
C GLU A 14 -10.24 2.02 -17.34
N THR A 15 -9.75 1.55 -16.19
CA THR A 15 -10.53 1.51 -14.95
C THR A 15 -10.39 2.78 -14.13
N THR A 16 -9.16 3.21 -13.86
CA THR A 16 -8.87 4.34 -12.95
C THR A 16 -7.82 5.29 -13.51
N GLY A 17 -7.31 5.07 -14.73
CA GLY A 17 -6.23 5.87 -15.29
C GLY A 17 -4.86 5.63 -14.63
N PHE A 18 -4.75 4.68 -13.70
CA PHE A 18 -3.46 4.26 -13.15
C PHE A 18 -2.62 3.56 -14.20
N ARG A 19 -1.30 3.67 -14.03
CA ARG A 19 -0.30 2.94 -14.82
C ARG A 19 0.86 2.48 -13.94
N LEU A 20 1.59 1.50 -14.46
CA LEU A 20 2.75 0.85 -13.91
C LEU A 20 3.96 1.28 -14.73
N ALA A 21 5.02 1.70 -14.05
CA ALA A 21 6.33 1.93 -14.64
C ALA A 21 7.34 0.97 -14.02
N PRO A 22 8.23 0.36 -14.83
CA PRO A 22 9.22 -0.57 -14.30
C PRO A 22 10.24 0.17 -13.43
N ILE A 23 10.67 -0.48 -12.35
CA ILE A 23 11.80 -0.02 -11.53
C ILE A 23 12.76 -1.16 -11.20
N GLU A 24 14.03 -0.82 -10.99
CA GLU A 24 15.10 -1.79 -10.74
C GLU A 24 15.16 -2.27 -9.29
N GLY A 25 14.58 -1.52 -8.35
CA GLY A 25 14.60 -1.87 -6.93
C GLY A 25 14.07 -0.72 -6.07
N LEU A 26 14.51 -0.69 -4.81
CA LEU A 26 14.10 0.32 -3.85
C LEU A 26 14.59 1.71 -4.27
N VAL A 27 13.71 2.70 -4.13
CA VAL A 27 14.04 4.11 -4.31
C VAL A 27 13.71 4.88 -3.05
N GLU A 28 14.25 6.09 -2.94
CA GLU A 28 13.95 7.00 -1.85
C GLU A 28 12.43 7.29 -1.77
N THR A 29 11.90 7.36 -0.55
CA THR A 29 10.47 7.42 -0.23
C THR A 29 9.76 8.56 -0.95
N ARG A 30 10.29 9.79 -0.91
CA ARG A 30 9.72 10.94 -1.64
C ARG A 30 9.67 10.66 -3.12
N GLY A 31 10.74 10.10 -3.69
CA GLY A 31 10.82 9.67 -5.08
C GLY A 31 9.70 8.70 -5.45
N PHE A 32 9.55 7.61 -4.69
CA PHE A 32 8.50 6.60 -4.91
C PHE A 32 7.09 7.20 -4.80
N LEU A 33 6.78 7.79 -3.64
CA LEU A 33 5.43 8.28 -3.35
C LEU A 33 5.01 9.39 -4.32
N SER A 34 5.93 10.28 -4.72
CA SER A 34 5.63 11.36 -5.65
C SER A 34 5.10 10.88 -7.00
N TRP A 35 5.49 9.68 -7.47
CA TRP A 35 4.97 9.12 -8.72
C TRP A 35 3.48 8.79 -8.65
N LEU A 36 2.95 8.48 -7.45
CA LEU A 36 1.52 8.24 -7.25
C LEU A 36 0.67 9.47 -7.59
N SER A 37 1.21 10.69 -7.50
CA SER A 37 0.50 11.93 -7.90
C SER A 37 0.10 11.92 -9.38
N TYR A 38 0.86 11.20 -10.20
CA TYR A 38 0.63 11.02 -11.63
C TYR A 38 -0.16 9.74 -11.95
N ARG A 39 -0.74 9.10 -10.92
CA ARG A 39 -1.31 7.75 -10.99
C ARG A 39 -0.33 6.74 -11.57
N VAL A 40 0.94 6.83 -11.15
CA VAL A 40 2.00 5.91 -11.55
C VAL A 40 2.48 5.14 -10.33
N MET A 41 2.28 3.83 -10.34
CA MET A 41 2.93 2.93 -9.40
C MET A 41 4.24 2.42 -10.03
N LEU A 42 5.34 2.54 -9.30
CA LEU A 42 6.61 1.92 -9.70
C LEU A 42 6.57 0.46 -9.30
N SER A 43 6.90 -0.43 -10.22
CA SER A 43 6.71 -1.87 -10.04
C SER A 43 7.93 -2.64 -10.54
N THR A 44 8.44 -3.55 -9.72
CA THR A 44 9.52 -4.44 -10.13
C THR A 44 9.02 -5.51 -11.10
N GLN A 45 9.94 -6.19 -11.78
CA GLN A 45 9.61 -7.29 -12.71
C GLN A 45 10.36 -8.59 -12.41
N TYR A 46 11.32 -8.57 -11.49
CA TYR A 46 12.01 -9.78 -11.07
C TYR A 46 11.10 -10.63 -10.19
N ILE A 47 11.46 -11.90 -10.02
CA ILE A 47 10.75 -12.84 -9.15
C ILE A 47 11.68 -13.27 -8.01
N ARG A 48 11.12 -13.47 -6.82
CA ARG A 48 11.84 -13.94 -5.64
C ARG A 48 12.60 -15.25 -5.90
N HIS A 49 13.66 -15.46 -5.13
CA HIS A 49 14.47 -16.67 -5.25
C HIS A 49 13.67 -17.92 -4.86
N HIS A 50 13.78 -18.98 -5.67
CA HIS A 50 12.97 -20.18 -5.51
C HIS A 50 13.20 -20.97 -4.21
N SER A 51 14.27 -20.68 -3.46
CA SER A 51 14.54 -21.30 -2.15
C SER A 51 13.68 -20.74 -1.01
N ARG A 52 13.02 -19.59 -1.22
CA ARG A 52 12.14 -18.91 -0.26
C ARG A 52 10.89 -18.38 -0.98
N PRO A 53 10.04 -19.27 -1.51
CA PRO A 53 8.85 -18.83 -2.27
C PRO A 53 7.79 -18.18 -1.37
N ASP A 54 7.79 -18.52 -0.08
CA ASP A 54 6.85 -18.11 0.95
C ASP A 54 7.05 -16.68 1.45
N TYR A 55 8.28 -16.15 1.40
CA TYR A 55 8.60 -14.81 1.88
C TYR A 55 9.82 -14.21 1.18
N THR A 56 9.76 -12.92 0.88
CA THR A 56 10.91 -12.11 0.44
C THR A 56 10.77 -10.71 1.04
N PRO A 57 11.87 -10.10 1.55
CA PRO A 57 11.84 -8.70 1.98
C PRO A 57 11.80 -7.72 0.79
N GLU A 58 12.17 -8.18 -0.41
CA GLU A 58 12.16 -7.38 -1.63
C GLU A 58 10.81 -7.51 -2.35
N PRO A 59 10.20 -6.39 -2.82
CA PRO A 59 8.91 -6.41 -3.51
C PRO A 59 9.08 -6.96 -4.93
N ASP A 60 8.94 -8.27 -5.09
CA ASP A 60 9.01 -8.94 -6.40
C ASP A 60 7.68 -8.85 -7.18
N ILE A 61 7.66 -9.33 -8.43
CA ILE A 61 6.45 -9.28 -9.28
C ILE A 61 5.22 -9.96 -8.66
N VAL A 62 5.40 -10.92 -7.75
CA VAL A 62 4.28 -11.56 -7.02
C VAL A 62 3.66 -10.54 -6.06
N HIS A 63 4.48 -9.84 -5.28
CA HIS A 63 4.04 -8.76 -4.40
C HIS A 63 3.27 -7.67 -5.16
N GLU A 64 3.83 -7.24 -6.29
CA GLU A 64 3.22 -6.21 -7.12
C GLU A 64 1.88 -6.67 -7.73
N SER A 65 1.87 -7.85 -8.35
CA SER A 65 0.73 -8.31 -9.15
C SER A 65 -0.45 -8.83 -8.36
N ILE A 66 -0.21 -9.39 -7.17
CA ILE A 66 -1.25 -9.95 -6.31
C ILE A 66 -1.61 -8.96 -5.19
N GLY A 67 -0.64 -8.21 -4.68
CA GLY A 67 -0.84 -7.22 -3.62
C GLY A 67 -1.35 -5.88 -4.14
N HIS A 68 -0.48 -5.09 -4.76
CA HIS A 68 -0.80 -3.70 -5.11
C HIS A 68 -1.76 -3.56 -6.30
N ILE A 69 -1.45 -4.22 -7.41
CA ILE A 69 -2.07 -3.94 -8.70
C ILE A 69 -3.61 -4.09 -8.70
N PRO A 70 -4.21 -5.13 -8.07
CA PRO A 70 -5.66 -5.25 -8.01
C PRO A 70 -6.33 -4.08 -7.31
N MET A 71 -5.70 -3.50 -6.29
CA MET A 71 -6.27 -2.41 -5.51
C MET A 71 -6.45 -1.12 -6.32
N PHE A 72 -5.57 -0.86 -7.29
CA PHE A 72 -5.69 0.29 -8.19
C PHE A 72 -6.87 0.19 -9.17
N THR A 73 -7.60 -0.93 -9.21
CA THR A 73 -8.88 -1.02 -9.95
C THR A 73 -10.04 -0.39 -9.20
N ASN A 74 -9.90 -0.13 -7.88
CA ASN A 74 -10.90 0.56 -7.09
C ASN A 74 -10.71 2.09 -7.19
N PRO A 75 -11.71 2.88 -7.64
CA PRO A 75 -11.56 4.33 -7.79
C PRO A 75 -11.21 5.07 -6.49
N ALA A 76 -11.80 4.69 -5.35
CA ALA A 76 -11.52 5.36 -4.08
C ALA A 76 -10.09 5.08 -3.60
N PHE A 77 -9.60 3.85 -3.81
CA PHE A 77 -8.22 3.48 -3.49
C PHE A 77 -7.20 4.15 -4.42
N ALA A 78 -7.52 4.26 -5.71
CA ALA A 78 -6.71 4.98 -6.68
C ALA A 78 -6.61 6.48 -6.33
N ASP A 79 -7.73 7.12 -6.00
CA ASP A 79 -7.75 8.52 -5.57
C ASP A 79 -6.96 8.72 -4.28
N TYR A 80 -7.13 7.82 -3.30
CA TYR A 80 -6.37 7.82 -2.05
C TYR A 80 -4.86 7.77 -2.29
N SER A 81 -4.42 6.83 -3.13
CA SER A 81 -3.01 6.68 -3.49
C SER A 81 -2.47 7.92 -4.21
N GLN A 82 -3.29 8.53 -5.07
CA GLN A 82 -2.93 9.77 -5.76
C GLN A 82 -2.78 10.94 -4.78
N PHE A 83 -3.67 11.05 -3.78
CA PHE A 83 -3.52 12.06 -2.72
C PHE A 83 -2.21 11.89 -1.97
N ILE A 84 -1.85 10.68 -1.52
CA ILE A 84 -0.53 10.44 -0.92
C ILE A 84 0.59 10.99 -1.79
N GLY A 85 0.56 10.73 -3.09
CA GLY A 85 1.58 11.25 -3.98
C GLY A 85 1.58 12.77 -4.13
N HIS A 86 0.42 13.42 -4.10
CA HIS A 86 0.36 14.88 -4.02
C HIS A 86 0.97 15.41 -2.73
N GLY A 87 0.66 14.79 -1.59
CA GLY A 87 1.24 15.11 -0.29
C GLY A 87 2.76 14.98 -0.30
N ALA A 88 3.30 13.87 -0.80
CA ALA A 88 4.75 13.61 -0.83
C ALA A 88 5.55 14.67 -1.61
N ARG A 89 4.93 15.33 -2.59
CA ARG A 89 5.57 16.40 -3.38
C ARG A 89 5.72 17.72 -2.63
N ILE A 90 4.82 17.99 -1.68
CA ILE A 90 4.77 19.27 -0.95
C ILE A 90 5.17 19.12 0.52
N ALA A 91 5.17 17.90 1.05
CA ALA A 91 5.51 17.59 2.43
C ALA A 91 6.93 18.04 2.78
N ASN A 92 7.10 18.60 3.98
CA ASN A 92 8.41 18.64 4.63
C ASN A 92 8.85 17.22 5.06
N ASP A 93 10.01 17.08 5.70
CA ASP A 93 10.56 15.76 6.02
C ASP A 93 9.74 15.02 7.10
N GLU A 94 9.24 15.71 8.12
CA GLU A 94 8.37 15.14 9.15
C GLU A 94 7.05 14.62 8.54
N GLN A 95 6.40 15.43 7.71
CA GLN A 95 5.18 15.06 6.99
C GLN A 95 5.42 13.91 6.01
N LEU A 96 6.61 13.81 5.42
CA LEU A 96 6.96 12.70 4.54
C LEU A 96 7.08 11.38 5.32
N GLU A 97 7.66 11.41 6.52
CA GLU A 97 7.70 10.25 7.43
C GLU A 97 6.29 9.82 7.84
N GLU A 98 5.43 10.79 8.19
CA GLU A 98 4.02 10.56 8.50
C GLU A 98 3.27 9.91 7.33
N LEU A 99 3.50 10.39 6.09
CA LEU A 99 2.96 9.76 4.87
C LEU A 99 3.52 8.36 4.64
N GLY A 100 4.79 8.11 4.96
CA GLY A 100 5.40 6.78 4.89
C GLY A 100 4.72 5.79 5.83
N ARG A 101 4.47 6.18 7.08
CA ARG A 101 3.70 5.37 8.05
C ARG A 101 2.26 5.16 7.60
N LEU A 102 1.62 6.22 7.09
CA LEU A 102 0.27 6.10 6.52
C LEU A 102 0.25 5.08 5.38
N TYR A 103 1.20 5.13 4.45
CA TYR A 103 1.32 4.16 3.36
C TYR A 103 1.55 2.74 3.88
N TRP A 104 2.45 2.56 4.86
CA TRP A 104 2.75 1.27 5.47
C TRP A 104 1.52 0.62 6.10
N PHE A 105 0.82 1.31 6.99
CA PHE A 105 -0.32 0.75 7.72
C PHE A 105 -1.62 0.66 6.91
N THR A 106 -1.56 0.97 5.62
CA THR A 106 -2.72 0.92 4.74
C THR A 106 -2.40 0.18 3.44
N VAL A 107 -1.60 0.76 2.54
CA VAL A 107 -1.30 0.20 1.23
C VAL A 107 -0.51 -1.10 1.36
N GLU A 108 0.40 -1.19 2.34
CA GLU A 108 1.20 -2.39 2.59
C GLU A 108 0.52 -3.38 3.55
N PHE A 109 0.01 -2.89 4.69
CA PHE A 109 -0.48 -3.72 5.79
C PHE A 109 -1.85 -3.29 6.31
N GLY A 110 -2.75 -2.88 5.41
CA GLY A 110 -4.10 -2.45 5.78
C GLY A 110 -5.13 -3.59 5.85
N LEU A 111 -6.06 -3.44 6.80
CA LEU A 111 -7.29 -4.21 6.91
C LEU A 111 -8.51 -3.32 6.65
N VAL A 112 -9.61 -3.88 6.16
CA VAL A 112 -10.85 -3.16 5.85
C VAL A 112 -12.07 -3.90 6.42
N GLU A 113 -13.04 -3.15 6.93
CA GLU A 113 -14.35 -3.69 7.26
C GLU A 113 -15.19 -3.86 5.99
N HIS A 114 -15.79 -5.04 5.83
CA HIS A 114 -16.65 -5.35 4.70
C HIS A 114 -17.72 -6.36 5.10
N GLU A 115 -18.98 -5.95 5.00
CA GLU A 115 -20.14 -6.81 5.31
C GLU A 115 -20.11 -7.41 6.74
N GLY A 116 -19.58 -6.65 7.70
CA GLY A 116 -19.47 -7.08 9.10
C GLY A 116 -18.26 -7.97 9.39
N GLU A 117 -17.40 -8.22 8.40
CA GLU A 117 -16.15 -8.96 8.56
C GLU A 117 -14.93 -8.05 8.32
N VAL A 118 -13.79 -8.42 8.90
CA VAL A 118 -12.50 -7.77 8.63
C VAL A 118 -11.80 -8.54 7.51
N LYS A 119 -11.34 -7.84 6.47
CA LYS A 119 -10.63 -8.41 5.32
C LYS A 119 -9.28 -7.72 5.12
N ALA A 120 -8.28 -8.47 4.63
CA ALA A 120 -7.00 -7.88 4.25
C ALA A 120 -7.09 -7.24 2.88
N TYR A 121 -6.41 -6.10 2.73
CA TYR A 121 -6.22 -5.46 1.42
C TYR A 121 -4.77 -4.98 1.20
N GLY A 122 -3.98 -4.87 2.27
CA GLY A 122 -2.58 -4.47 2.18
C GLY A 122 -1.75 -5.44 1.31
N ALA A 123 -0.90 -4.88 0.45
CA ALA A 123 -0.11 -5.66 -0.51
C ALA A 123 0.86 -6.65 0.17
N GLY A 124 1.49 -6.26 1.27
CA GLY A 124 2.33 -7.11 2.11
C GLY A 124 1.57 -8.31 2.65
N LEU A 125 0.33 -8.11 3.10
CA LEU A 125 -0.54 -9.20 3.56
C LEU A 125 -0.96 -10.13 2.41
N LEU A 126 -1.44 -9.58 1.31
CA LEU A 126 -1.98 -10.36 0.19
C LEU A 126 -0.92 -11.18 -0.56
N SER A 127 0.35 -10.83 -0.43
CA SER A 127 1.46 -11.45 -1.15
C SER A 127 2.39 -12.31 -0.28
N SER A 128 2.10 -12.40 1.01
CA SER A 128 2.83 -13.21 1.99
C SER A 128 1.85 -14.08 2.76
N TYR A 129 1.94 -15.40 2.57
CA TYR A 129 1.08 -16.35 3.26
C TYR A 129 1.21 -16.25 4.79
N GLY A 130 2.45 -16.13 5.28
CA GLY A 130 2.72 -16.04 6.72
C GLY A 130 2.17 -14.77 7.35
N GLU A 131 2.31 -13.62 6.68
CA GLU A 131 1.72 -12.36 7.16
C GLU A 131 0.19 -12.42 7.13
N LEU A 132 -0.40 -13.01 6.08
CA LEU A 132 -1.86 -13.14 6.01
C LEU A 132 -2.41 -14.03 7.14
N GLU A 133 -1.79 -15.18 7.41
CA GLU A 133 -2.17 -16.02 8.55
C GLU A 133 -1.98 -15.29 9.88
N HIS A 134 -0.85 -14.61 10.05
CA HIS A 134 -0.55 -13.84 11.26
C HIS A 134 -1.59 -12.74 11.49
N ALA A 135 -1.96 -12.01 10.43
CA ALA A 135 -2.95 -10.94 10.43
C ALA A 135 -4.35 -11.40 10.90
N PHE A 136 -4.66 -12.69 10.84
CA PHE A 136 -5.93 -13.28 11.31
C PHE A 136 -5.77 -14.21 12.54
N SER A 137 -4.58 -14.27 13.14
CA SER A 137 -4.32 -15.03 14.37
C SER A 137 -4.76 -14.28 15.63
N ASP A 138 -4.81 -14.97 16.78
CA ASP A 138 -5.08 -14.34 18.08
C ASP A 138 -3.86 -13.57 18.65
N SER A 139 -2.72 -13.63 17.97
CA SER A 139 -1.44 -13.07 18.46
C SER A 139 -1.17 -11.63 18.04
N ILE A 140 -2.05 -11.06 17.20
CA ILE A 140 -1.90 -9.72 16.63
C ILE A 140 -2.99 -8.78 17.12
N GLU A 141 -2.65 -7.52 17.33
CA GLU A 141 -3.63 -6.49 17.68
C GLU A 141 -4.23 -5.86 16.43
N ARG A 142 -5.57 -5.80 16.34
CA ARG A 142 -6.29 -5.11 15.26
C ARG A 142 -7.00 -3.90 15.86
N ARG A 143 -6.61 -2.69 15.45
CA ARG A 143 -7.17 -1.43 15.94
C ARG A 143 -8.08 -0.80 14.88
N PRO A 144 -9.16 -0.11 15.26
CA PRO A 144 -9.83 0.79 14.34
C PRO A 144 -8.85 1.83 13.79
N PHE A 145 -8.99 2.19 12.52
CA PHE A 145 -8.15 3.22 11.91
C PHE A 145 -8.33 4.57 12.62
N ASP A 146 -7.23 5.14 13.07
CA ASP A 146 -7.14 6.51 13.59
C ASP A 146 -5.89 7.15 12.97
N LEU A 147 -6.09 8.25 12.23
CA LEU A 147 -5.00 8.90 11.50
C LEU A 147 -3.86 9.31 12.43
N LYS A 148 -4.16 9.87 13.60
CA LYS A 148 -3.13 10.37 14.52
C LYS A 148 -2.31 9.22 15.09
N GLN A 149 -2.95 8.10 15.42
CA GLN A 149 -2.23 6.91 15.86
C GLN A 149 -1.35 6.36 14.73
N VAL A 150 -1.89 6.23 13.52
CA VAL A 150 -1.17 5.68 12.36
C VAL A 150 0.08 6.48 12.03
N ILE A 151 -0.03 7.81 11.90
CA ILE A 151 1.13 8.64 11.51
C ILE A 151 2.19 8.79 12.61
N ASN A 152 1.88 8.36 13.84
CA ASN A 152 2.81 8.34 14.97
C ASN A 152 3.23 6.90 15.38
N HIS A 153 2.85 5.87 14.60
CA HIS A 153 3.18 4.48 14.90
C HIS A 153 4.46 4.07 14.16
N ASP A 154 5.48 3.64 14.91
CA ASP A 154 6.74 3.14 14.34
C ASP A 154 6.64 1.66 13.94
N TYR A 155 7.31 1.29 12.84
CA TYR A 155 7.30 -0.08 12.32
C TYR A 155 8.72 -0.55 11.96
N THR A 156 8.87 -1.86 11.81
CA THR A 156 10.07 -2.51 11.28
C THR A 156 9.74 -3.26 10.00
N TYR A 157 10.69 -3.28 9.06
CA TYR A 157 10.55 -3.98 7.78
C TYR A 157 10.81 -5.49 7.89
N SER A 158 11.43 -5.94 8.98
CA SER A 158 12.00 -7.29 9.10
C SER A 158 11.15 -8.27 9.91
N ASP A 159 10.17 -7.75 10.67
CA ASP A 159 9.36 -8.55 11.59
C ASP A 159 7.91 -8.60 11.13
N MET A 160 7.21 -9.66 11.55
CA MET A 160 5.75 -9.74 11.40
C MET A 160 5.08 -8.56 12.10
N GLN A 161 4.05 -7.99 11.49
CA GLN A 161 3.43 -6.79 12.04
C GLN A 161 2.69 -7.11 13.36
N PRO A 162 3.02 -6.47 14.48
CA PRO A 162 2.36 -6.75 15.76
C PRO A 162 0.98 -6.06 15.88
N VAL A 163 0.76 -5.01 15.08
CA VAL A 163 -0.46 -4.19 15.09
C VAL A 163 -0.87 -3.89 13.66
N LEU A 164 -2.16 -4.07 13.35
CA LEU A 164 -2.77 -3.65 12.08
C LEU A 164 -3.94 -2.71 12.34
N TYR A 165 -4.24 -1.86 11.36
CA TYR A 165 -5.36 -0.93 11.42
C TYR A 165 -6.47 -1.34 10.45
N VAL A 166 -7.71 -1.31 10.95
CA VAL A 166 -8.93 -1.63 10.22
C VAL A 166 -9.60 -0.33 9.78
N ILE A 167 -9.56 -0.04 8.48
CA ILE A 167 -10.30 1.08 7.90
C ILE A 167 -11.78 0.70 7.73
N PRO A 168 -12.71 1.65 7.92
CA PRO A 168 -14.13 1.39 7.70
C PRO A 168 -14.49 1.29 6.20
N SER A 169 -13.80 2.05 5.35
CA SER A 169 -13.92 1.94 3.89
C SER A 169 -12.79 2.67 3.17
N TYR A 170 -12.54 2.33 1.90
CA TYR A 170 -11.59 3.08 1.06
C TYR A 170 -12.03 4.54 0.86
N ALA A 171 -13.34 4.80 0.84
CA ALA A 171 -13.87 6.16 0.68
C ALA A 171 -13.55 7.03 1.90
N GLU A 172 -13.69 6.48 3.10
CA GLU A 172 -13.36 7.20 4.33
C GLU A 172 -11.85 7.40 4.46
N LEU A 173 -11.04 6.37 4.20
CA LEU A 173 -9.58 6.49 4.17
C LEU A 173 -9.15 7.61 3.21
N LYS A 174 -9.69 7.63 1.99
CA LYS A 174 -9.45 8.69 1.00
C LYS A 174 -9.80 10.08 1.53
N GLU A 175 -10.98 10.27 2.13
CA GLU A 175 -11.41 11.58 2.62
C GLU A 175 -10.59 12.07 3.82
N VAL A 176 -10.22 11.20 4.75
CA VAL A 176 -9.36 11.55 5.88
C VAL A 176 -7.98 11.97 5.38
N THR A 177 -7.39 11.20 4.46
CA THR A 177 -6.07 11.51 3.89
C THR A 177 -6.07 12.79 3.07
N ARG A 178 -7.10 13.02 2.24
CA ARG A 178 -7.24 14.28 1.49
C ARG A 178 -7.20 15.50 2.42
N LYS A 179 -8.02 15.51 3.48
CA LYS A 179 -8.07 16.62 4.45
C LYS A 179 -6.74 16.83 5.17
N TYR A 180 -6.04 15.75 5.48
CA TYR A 180 -4.74 15.82 6.12
C TYR A 180 -3.68 16.44 5.19
N ILE A 181 -3.63 16.03 3.93
CA ILE A 181 -2.70 16.61 2.95
C ILE A 181 -3.04 18.08 2.64
N GLU A 182 -4.32 18.44 2.59
CA GLU A 182 -4.76 19.84 2.44
C GLU A 182 -4.31 20.74 3.61
N SER A 183 -3.90 20.15 4.74
CA SER A 183 -3.36 20.90 5.88
C SER A 183 -1.85 21.17 5.78
N PHE A 184 -1.17 20.60 4.79
CA PHE A 184 0.26 20.85 4.56
C PHE A 184 0.43 22.30 4.09
N GLN A 185 1.32 23.05 4.74
CA GLN A 185 1.61 24.46 4.45
C GLN A 185 2.72 24.62 3.44
#